data_AF-V5J1M3-F1
#
_entry.id   AF-V5J1M3-F1
#
_cell.length_a   1.000
_cell.length_b   1.000
_cell.length_c   1.000
_cell.angle_alpha   90.00
_cell.angle_beta   90.00
_cell.angle_gamma   90.00
#
_symmetry.space_group_name_H-M   'P 1'
#
loop_
_entity.id
_entity.type
_entity.pdbx_description
1 polymer ?
#
loop_
_entity_poly.entity_id
_entity_poly.type
_entity_poly.pdbx_seq_one_letter_code
_entity_poly.pdbx_strand_id
1 'polypeptide(L)'
;WASLDRGQQGYLKYPPEGFRTIKVTYEPLGVPKWEGSETENAFMIRTFLRQFGAGAIGYARVDDNSVGPRKPLFNTHVRLENNPDYKYDSNGTFVMPEKCKYAIVIYDRSPRDPNNYRRTVNSPQAFVSNMEKCEYGHKLQNFLWGLGYQSYWFEDGTTSKFTGTPTNVWGILSGIGEYTRIHNAVSQPEGESGNFASILFTDLPLPTTKPIDFGALEFCKTCGICADVCPAGAIPTVEEYREPTWNRATGPWSASNDHKGYPNKSIECVKWYFSNAITAFAPASRPVGVCRRCASHCVFSKEHKAWIHEVVKGVVSTTSVMNPFF
;
A
#
# COMPACT_ATOMS: atom_id res chain seq x y z
N TRP A 1 16.61 -13.95 5.82
CA TRP A 1 15.14 -14.06 5.91
C TRP A 1 14.60 -15.42 5.47
N ALA A 2 15.27 -16.16 4.58
CA ALA A 2 14.93 -17.57 4.32
C ALA A 2 15.16 -18.53 5.51
N SER A 3 15.77 -18.07 6.61
CA SER A 3 16.00 -18.83 7.85
C SER A 3 15.18 -18.34 9.05
N LEU A 4 14.20 -17.45 8.83
CA LEU A 4 13.25 -17.01 9.85
C LEU A 4 11.85 -17.58 9.65
N ASP A 5 11.76 -18.75 8.99
CA ASP A 5 10.65 -19.70 9.20
C ASP A 5 10.82 -20.36 10.59
N ARG A 6 10.97 -19.53 11.63
CA ARG A 6 10.70 -19.97 13.00
C ARG A 6 9.23 -20.33 12.93
N GLY A 7 8.88 -21.60 13.18
CA GLY A 7 7.50 -22.09 13.28
C GLY A 7 6.68 -21.29 14.30
N GLN A 8 6.38 -20.03 13.97
CA GLN A 8 5.67 -19.08 14.78
C GLN A 8 4.20 -19.45 14.66
N GLN A 9 3.82 -20.44 15.46
CA GLN A 9 2.44 -20.79 15.81
C GLN A 9 1.72 -19.66 16.57
N GLY A 10 2.24 -18.43 16.55
CA GLY A 10 1.90 -17.35 17.50
C GLY A 10 1.31 -16.09 16.89
N TYR A 11 0.89 -16.09 15.62
CA TYR A 11 0.12 -14.99 15.05
C TYR A 11 -1.27 -15.48 14.65
N LEU A 12 -2.29 -14.67 14.98
CA LEU A 12 -3.70 -14.95 14.75
C LEU A 12 -3.90 -15.44 13.32
N LYS A 13 -4.14 -16.76 13.16
CA LYS A 13 -4.85 -17.24 11.99
C LYS A 13 -6.09 -16.36 11.85
N TYR A 14 -6.52 -16.05 10.62
CA TYR A 14 -7.91 -15.64 10.43
C TYR A 14 -8.74 -16.61 11.28
N PRO A 15 -9.59 -16.13 12.20
CA PRO A 15 -10.42 -17.01 13.00
C PRO A 15 -11.09 -18.01 12.05
N PRO A 16 -11.43 -19.24 12.45
CA PRO A 16 -12.15 -20.17 11.57
C PRO A 16 -13.42 -19.56 10.95
N GLU A 17 -13.99 -18.58 11.65
CA GLU A 17 -15.10 -17.72 11.25
C GLU A 17 -14.72 -16.43 10.52
N GLY A 18 -13.44 -16.08 10.36
CA GLY A 18 -12.96 -14.82 9.78
C GLY A 18 -13.08 -13.67 10.78
N PHE A 19 -12.82 -12.42 10.39
CA PHE A 19 -13.10 -11.23 11.22
C PHE A 19 -14.62 -10.96 11.33
N ARG A 20 -15.39 -12.01 11.59
CA ARG A 20 -16.83 -12.03 11.84
C ARG A 20 -17.09 -12.07 13.34
N THR A 21 -16.37 -11.22 14.07
CA THR A 21 -16.33 -11.28 15.53
C THR A 21 -17.59 -10.67 16.15
N ILE A 22 -18.37 -9.90 15.37
CA ILE A 22 -19.67 -9.41 15.80
C ILE A 22 -20.76 -10.47 15.60
N LYS A 23 -21.56 -10.69 16.65
CA LYS A 23 -22.76 -11.54 16.61
C LYS A 23 -24.01 -10.79 16.13
N VAL A 24 -23.92 -9.46 16.03
CA VAL A 24 -25.02 -8.59 15.63
C VAL A 24 -24.87 -8.34 14.13
N THR A 25 -25.53 -9.16 13.32
CA THR A 25 -25.65 -8.96 11.86
C THR A 25 -27.10 -8.66 11.50
N TYR A 26 -27.35 -8.38 10.21
CA TYR A 26 -28.71 -8.17 9.69
C TYR A 26 -29.68 -9.32 10.05
N GLU A 27 -29.19 -10.57 10.02
CA GLU A 27 -29.97 -11.78 10.34
C GLU A 27 -30.51 -11.81 11.78
N PRO A 28 -29.68 -11.79 12.85
CA PRO A 28 -30.17 -11.74 14.23
C PRO A 28 -30.97 -10.48 14.58
N LEU A 29 -30.73 -9.37 13.88
CA LEU A 29 -31.51 -8.14 14.04
C LEU A 29 -32.88 -8.19 13.33
N GLY A 30 -33.13 -9.20 12.50
CA GLY A 30 -34.36 -9.32 11.72
C GLY A 30 -34.56 -8.19 10.70
N VAL A 31 -33.47 -7.53 10.28
CA VAL A 31 -33.51 -6.47 9.27
C VAL A 31 -32.99 -6.98 7.93
N PRO A 32 -33.45 -6.41 6.79
CA PRO A 32 -32.93 -6.79 5.49
C PRO A 32 -31.42 -6.57 5.38
N LYS A 33 -30.76 -7.39 4.55
CA LYS A 33 -29.39 -7.12 4.10
C LYS A 33 -29.34 -5.73 3.47
N TRP A 34 -28.25 -4.98 3.69
CA TRP A 34 -28.07 -3.70 3.04
C TRP A 34 -28.03 -3.86 1.52
N GLU A 35 -28.77 -3.00 0.82
CA GLU A 35 -28.74 -2.89 -0.64
C GLU A 35 -28.65 -1.42 -1.02
N GLY A 36 -27.64 -1.08 -1.82
CA GLY A 36 -27.40 0.28 -2.29
C GLY A 36 -26.63 0.27 -3.60
N SER A 37 -26.75 1.36 -4.35
CA SER A 37 -25.94 1.57 -5.56
C SER A 37 -24.45 1.63 -5.24
N GLU A 38 -23.59 1.41 -6.25
CA GLU A 38 -22.13 1.52 -6.07
C GLU A 38 -21.73 2.88 -5.48
N THR A 39 -22.41 3.97 -5.87
CA THR A 39 -22.12 5.32 -5.38
C THR A 39 -22.51 5.49 -3.90
N GLU A 40 -23.69 4.99 -3.50
CA GLU A 40 -24.12 5.01 -2.10
C GLU A 40 -23.21 4.16 -1.22
N ASN A 41 -22.81 2.99 -1.71
CA ASN A 41 -21.86 2.12 -1.02
C ASN A 41 -20.50 2.80 -0.85
N ALA A 42 -19.98 3.46 -1.89
CA ALA A 42 -18.74 4.21 -1.80
C ALA A 42 -18.83 5.37 -0.79
N PHE A 43 -19.94 6.10 -0.79
CA PHE A 43 -20.18 7.18 0.17
C PHE A 43 -20.23 6.66 1.62
N MET A 44 -20.93 5.56 1.86
CA MET A 44 -20.99 4.89 3.16
C MET A 44 -19.58 4.47 3.63
N ILE A 45 -18.82 3.80 2.77
CA ILE A 45 -17.47 3.32 3.09
C ILE A 45 -16.52 4.49 3.38
N ARG A 46 -16.58 5.57 2.58
CA ARG A 46 -15.80 6.79 2.84
C ARG A 46 -16.16 7.40 4.19
N THR A 47 -17.45 7.53 4.48
CA THR A 47 -17.91 8.10 5.75
C THR A 47 -17.41 7.30 6.95
N PHE A 48 -17.56 5.97 6.90
CA PHE A 48 -17.06 5.06 7.92
C PHE A 48 -15.54 5.20 8.13
N LEU A 49 -14.77 5.12 7.05
CA LEU A 49 -13.31 5.15 7.13
C LEU A 49 -12.78 6.51 7.58
N ARG A 50 -13.38 7.62 7.13
CA ARG A 50 -12.99 8.98 7.53
C ARG A 50 -13.23 9.23 9.02
N GLN A 51 -14.27 8.65 9.60
CA GLN A 51 -14.52 8.73 11.05
C GLN A 51 -13.36 8.13 11.88
N PHE A 52 -12.63 7.15 11.33
CA PHE A 52 -11.45 6.54 11.95
C PHE A 52 -10.13 7.12 11.48
N GLY A 53 -10.14 8.26 10.78
CA GLY A 53 -8.92 8.97 10.37
C GLY A 53 -8.24 8.44 9.11
N ALA A 54 -8.89 7.57 8.34
CA ALA A 54 -8.33 7.06 7.09
C ALA A 54 -7.98 8.18 6.10
N GLY A 55 -6.86 8.01 5.40
CA GLY A 55 -6.34 8.92 4.39
C GLY A 55 -7.08 8.87 3.06
N ALA A 56 -6.36 8.79 1.95
CA ALA A 56 -6.97 8.70 0.62
C ALA A 56 -7.67 7.34 0.47
N ILE A 57 -8.85 7.33 -0.18
CA ILE A 57 -9.66 6.13 -0.38
C ILE A 57 -9.98 6.00 -1.87
N GLY A 58 -9.45 4.94 -2.47
CA GLY A 58 -9.66 4.56 -3.86
C GLY A 58 -10.34 3.21 -3.98
N TYR A 59 -10.86 2.91 -5.16
CA TYR A 59 -11.56 1.67 -5.42
C TYR A 59 -11.06 1.02 -6.71
N ALA A 60 -10.79 -0.27 -6.66
CA ALA A 60 -10.38 -1.03 -7.84
C ALA A 60 -11.12 -2.37 -7.88
N ARG A 61 -10.93 -3.11 -8.97
CA ARG A 61 -11.53 -4.43 -9.15
C ARG A 61 -10.49 -5.46 -9.56
N VAL A 62 -10.60 -6.67 -9.03
CA VAL A 62 -9.71 -7.80 -9.40
C VAL A 62 -9.97 -8.29 -10.82
N ASP A 63 -11.22 -8.18 -11.30
CA ASP A 63 -11.64 -8.65 -12.63
C ASP A 63 -11.49 -7.59 -13.74
N ASP A 64 -11.03 -6.39 -13.41
CA ASP A 64 -10.75 -5.34 -14.39
C ASP A 64 -9.32 -5.49 -14.94
N ASN A 65 -9.23 -5.76 -16.24
CA ASN A 65 -7.98 -6.02 -16.95
C ASN A 65 -7.55 -4.87 -17.88
N SER A 66 -8.17 -3.68 -17.73
CA SER A 66 -7.96 -2.52 -18.62
C SER A 66 -6.50 -2.06 -18.74
N VAL A 67 -5.68 -2.32 -17.71
CA VAL A 67 -4.26 -1.98 -17.65
C VAL A 67 -3.39 -3.21 -17.34
N GLY A 68 -3.90 -4.40 -17.65
CA GLY A 68 -3.25 -5.69 -17.39
C GLY A 68 -3.98 -6.56 -16.36
N PRO A 69 -3.68 -7.87 -16.34
CA PRO A 69 -4.35 -8.81 -15.45
C PRO A 69 -3.99 -8.54 -13.98
N ARG A 70 -5.01 -8.50 -13.10
CA ARG A 70 -4.81 -8.22 -11.67
C ARG A 70 -4.79 -9.47 -10.78
N LYS A 71 -5.32 -10.61 -11.26
CA LYS A 71 -5.21 -11.90 -10.55
C LYS A 71 -3.75 -12.32 -10.24
N PRO A 72 -2.76 -12.11 -11.12
CA PRO A 72 -1.35 -12.39 -10.82
C PRO A 72 -0.71 -11.50 -9.75
N LEU A 73 -1.38 -10.42 -9.32
CA LEU A 73 -0.90 -9.58 -8.21
C LEU A 73 -1.07 -10.28 -6.85
N PHE A 74 -1.85 -11.35 -6.77
CA PHE A 74 -1.92 -12.16 -5.56
C PHE A 74 -0.70 -13.08 -5.47
N ASN A 75 -0.12 -13.21 -4.28
CA ASN A 75 1.02 -14.10 -4.09
C ASN A 75 0.61 -15.58 -4.11
N THR A 76 1.58 -16.47 -4.02
CA THR A 76 1.37 -17.93 -4.07
C THR A 76 0.56 -18.50 -2.88
N HIS A 77 0.28 -17.69 -1.85
CA HIS A 77 -0.48 -18.08 -0.67
C HIS A 77 -1.93 -17.60 -0.71
N VAL A 78 -2.34 -16.90 -1.77
CA VAL A 78 -3.72 -16.47 -1.99
C VAL A 78 -4.19 -16.96 -3.35
N ARG A 79 -5.35 -17.61 -3.36
CA ARG A 79 -6.02 -18.06 -4.59
C ARG A 79 -7.46 -17.57 -4.60
N LEU A 80 -7.97 -17.33 -5.79
CA LEU A 80 -9.37 -16.98 -5.98
C LEU A 80 -10.09 -18.18 -6.61
N GLU A 81 -11.22 -18.59 -6.03
CA GLU A 81 -12.09 -19.62 -6.56
C GLU A 81 -13.56 -19.18 -6.50
N ASN A 82 -14.42 -19.86 -7.27
CA ASN A 82 -15.86 -19.71 -7.08
C ASN A 82 -16.31 -20.59 -5.89
N ASN A 83 -16.26 -20.01 -4.69
CA ASN A 83 -16.70 -20.62 -3.44
C ASN A 83 -17.67 -19.68 -2.69
N PRO A 84 -18.63 -20.22 -1.92
CA PRO A 84 -19.57 -19.41 -1.15
C PRO A 84 -18.88 -18.62 -0.04
N ASP A 85 -17.78 -19.16 0.49
CA ASP A 85 -17.00 -18.60 1.59
C ASP A 85 -15.55 -19.07 1.55
N TYR A 86 -14.62 -18.31 2.16
CA TYR A 86 -13.19 -18.62 2.18
C TYR A 86 -12.88 -19.98 2.80
N LYS A 87 -11.75 -20.55 2.40
CA LYS A 87 -11.21 -21.79 2.97
C LYS A 87 -9.69 -21.78 2.94
N TYR A 88 -9.08 -22.61 3.77
CA TYR A 88 -7.69 -22.98 3.63
C TYR A 88 -7.59 -24.33 2.92
N ASP A 89 -6.72 -24.43 1.92
CA ASP A 89 -6.43 -25.72 1.30
C ASP A 89 -5.44 -26.56 2.14
N SER A 90 -5.14 -27.78 1.69
CA SER A 90 -4.20 -28.69 2.38
C SER A 90 -2.79 -28.13 2.54
N ASN A 91 -2.42 -27.12 1.73
CA ASN A 91 -1.11 -26.48 1.75
C ASN A 91 -1.11 -25.22 2.63
N GLY A 92 -2.27 -24.85 3.19
CA GLY A 92 -2.47 -23.61 3.96
C GLY A 92 -2.61 -22.37 3.08
N THR A 93 -2.92 -22.51 1.79
CA THR A 93 -3.26 -21.38 0.91
C THR A 93 -4.61 -20.82 1.29
N PHE A 94 -4.73 -19.51 1.40
CA PHE A 94 -5.99 -18.83 1.59
C PHE A 94 -6.76 -18.75 0.27
N VAL A 95 -7.93 -19.39 0.21
CA VAL A 95 -8.78 -19.39 -0.98
C VAL A 95 -9.92 -18.40 -0.78
N MET A 96 -9.76 -17.21 -1.36
CA MET A 96 -10.74 -16.13 -1.33
C MET A 96 -11.87 -16.37 -2.36
N PRO A 97 -13.14 -16.18 -2.00
CA PRO A 97 -14.24 -16.17 -2.94
C PRO A 97 -14.06 -15.15 -4.07
N GLU A 98 -14.23 -15.57 -5.32
CA GLU A 98 -14.14 -14.72 -6.53
C GLU A 98 -15.15 -13.58 -6.54
N LYS A 99 -16.27 -13.72 -5.81
CA LYS A 99 -17.24 -12.65 -5.61
C LYS A 99 -16.64 -11.46 -4.83
N CYS A 100 -15.61 -11.70 -4.00
CA CYS A 100 -14.88 -10.66 -3.26
C CYS A 100 -13.86 -9.97 -4.17
N LYS A 101 -14.35 -9.33 -5.23
CA LYS A 101 -13.54 -8.75 -6.30
C LYS A 101 -13.37 -7.23 -6.20
N TYR A 102 -14.17 -6.56 -5.37
CA TYR A 102 -14.07 -5.11 -5.18
C TYR A 102 -12.99 -4.83 -4.15
N ALA A 103 -11.98 -4.05 -4.53
CA ALA A 103 -10.88 -3.64 -3.68
C ALA A 103 -11.14 -2.23 -3.15
N ILE A 104 -11.18 -2.09 -1.83
CA ILE A 104 -11.12 -0.81 -1.12
C ILE A 104 -9.65 -0.56 -0.80
N VAL A 105 -9.06 0.47 -1.41
CA VAL A 105 -7.67 0.85 -1.22
C VAL A 105 -7.63 2.07 -0.31
N ILE A 106 -6.99 1.92 0.84
CA ILE A 106 -6.81 2.98 1.82
C ILE A 106 -5.35 3.35 1.81
N TYR A 107 -5.05 4.63 1.65
CA TYR A 107 -3.69 5.12 1.61
C TYR A 107 -3.52 6.22 2.63
N ASP A 108 -2.94 5.83 3.77
CA ASP A 108 -2.73 6.76 4.85
C ASP A 108 -1.50 7.61 4.62
N ARG A 109 -1.59 8.82 5.16
CA ARG A 109 -0.46 9.70 5.26
C ARG A 109 0.56 9.05 6.18
N SER A 110 1.75 8.79 5.66
CA SER A 110 2.78 8.18 6.47
C SER A 110 3.22 9.17 7.56
N PRO A 111 3.49 8.66 8.78
CA PRO A 111 3.79 9.49 9.92
C PRO A 111 4.97 10.41 9.63
N ARG A 112 4.72 11.71 9.78
CA ARG A 112 5.74 12.74 9.67
C ARG A 112 6.36 12.88 11.04
N ASP A 113 7.40 12.10 11.30
CA ASP A 113 8.28 12.47 12.39
C ASP A 113 8.90 13.81 12.01
N PRO A 114 8.69 14.89 12.77
CA PRO A 114 9.47 16.10 12.57
C PRO A 114 10.95 15.74 12.54
N ASN A 115 11.43 14.71 13.24
CA ASN A 115 12.81 14.21 13.19
C ASN A 115 13.18 13.37 11.95
N ASN A 116 12.33 13.23 10.91
CA ASN A 116 12.71 12.54 9.66
C ASN A 116 13.83 13.24 8.86
N TYR A 117 14.29 14.42 9.32
CA TYR A 117 15.54 15.05 8.88
C TYR A 117 16.78 14.57 9.66
N ARG A 118 16.62 13.87 10.79
CA ARG A 118 17.73 13.35 11.62
C ARG A 118 18.17 11.97 11.14
N ARG A 119 19.44 11.65 11.42
CA ARG A 119 20.09 10.38 11.07
C ARG A 119 19.51 9.15 11.79
N THR A 120 18.52 9.32 12.66
CA THR A 120 17.98 8.28 13.52
C THR A 120 16.90 7.46 12.82
N VAL A 121 17.08 6.16 12.91
CA VAL A 121 16.26 5.09 12.33
C VAL A 121 14.98 4.75 13.08
N ASN A 122 14.79 5.27 14.30
CA ASN A 122 13.65 4.89 15.14
C ASN A 122 12.51 5.90 15.03
N SER A 123 11.33 5.48 14.56
CA SER A 123 10.13 6.32 14.51
C SER A 123 8.95 5.60 15.19
N PRO A 124 8.67 5.88 16.47
CA PRO A 124 7.46 5.40 17.16
C PRO A 124 6.18 5.68 16.37
N GLN A 125 6.15 6.76 15.60
CA GLN A 125 5.00 7.13 14.79
C GLN A 125 4.74 6.12 13.67
N ALA A 126 5.77 5.52 13.04
CA ALA A 126 5.56 4.43 12.06
C ALA A 126 4.93 3.19 12.69
N PHE A 127 5.21 2.92 13.96
CA PHE A 127 4.54 1.85 14.68
C PHE A 127 3.06 2.18 14.89
N VAL A 128 2.75 3.39 15.39
CA VAL A 128 1.37 3.87 15.57
C VAL A 128 0.59 3.78 14.26
N SER A 129 1.14 4.30 13.16
CA SER A 129 0.42 4.30 11.89
C SER A 129 0.18 2.89 11.35
N ASN A 130 1.07 1.91 11.58
CA ASN A 130 0.76 0.52 11.21
C ASN A 130 -0.31 -0.11 12.11
N MET A 131 -0.36 0.25 13.40
CA MET A 131 -1.42 -0.22 14.30
C MET A 131 -2.79 0.37 13.92
N GLU A 132 -2.84 1.65 13.54
CA GLU A 132 -4.06 2.28 13.02
C GLU A 132 -4.59 1.53 11.78
N LYS A 133 -3.71 1.01 10.92
CA LYS A 133 -4.11 0.16 9.77
C LYS A 133 -4.87 -1.08 10.16
N CYS A 134 -4.32 -1.82 11.11
CA CYS A 134 -4.96 -3.03 11.63
C CYS A 134 -6.34 -2.69 12.22
N GLU A 135 -6.47 -1.56 12.92
CA GLU A 135 -7.73 -1.16 13.53
C GLU A 135 -8.84 -0.91 12.50
N TYR A 136 -8.63 -0.04 11.52
CA TYR A 136 -9.69 0.20 10.54
C TYR A 136 -9.95 -1.02 9.65
N GLY A 137 -8.93 -1.84 9.36
CA GLY A 137 -9.09 -3.09 8.63
C GLY A 137 -10.05 -4.05 9.34
N HIS A 138 -9.89 -4.25 10.65
CA HIS A 138 -10.79 -5.09 11.44
C HIS A 138 -12.17 -4.46 11.66
N LYS A 139 -12.23 -3.14 11.91
CA LYS A 139 -13.50 -2.42 12.09
C LYS A 139 -14.33 -2.46 10.81
N LEU A 140 -13.72 -2.24 9.65
CA LEU A 140 -14.39 -2.28 8.36
C LEU A 140 -14.88 -3.69 8.03
N GLN A 141 -14.07 -4.73 8.27
CA GLN A 141 -14.52 -6.11 8.05
C GLN A 141 -15.75 -6.46 8.89
N ASN A 142 -15.75 -6.08 10.17
CA ASN A 142 -16.91 -6.31 11.03
C ASN A 142 -18.12 -5.47 10.59
N PHE A 143 -17.91 -4.22 10.19
CA PHE A 143 -19.00 -3.38 9.68
C PHE A 143 -19.65 -4.00 8.44
N LEU A 144 -18.85 -4.42 7.45
CA LEU A 144 -19.33 -5.10 6.24
C LEU A 144 -20.01 -6.42 6.56
N TRP A 145 -19.47 -7.19 7.50
CA TRP A 145 -20.10 -8.42 7.97
C TRP A 145 -21.48 -8.17 8.59
N GLY A 146 -21.62 -7.11 9.40
CA GLY A 146 -22.90 -6.69 9.96
C GLY A 146 -23.94 -6.37 8.89
N LEU A 147 -23.50 -5.78 7.78
CA LEU A 147 -24.32 -5.46 6.61
C LEU A 147 -24.60 -6.65 5.68
N GLY A 148 -24.01 -7.83 5.95
CA GLY A 148 -24.21 -9.05 5.15
C GLY A 148 -23.24 -9.20 3.96
N TYR A 149 -22.10 -8.54 3.99
CA TYR A 149 -21.04 -8.64 2.99
C TYR A 149 -19.80 -9.36 3.53
N GLN A 150 -19.15 -10.12 2.66
CA GLN A 150 -17.87 -10.73 2.94
C GLN A 150 -16.74 -9.74 2.64
N SER A 151 -15.69 -9.81 3.44
CA SER A 151 -14.53 -8.95 3.28
C SER A 151 -13.27 -9.59 3.84
N TYR A 152 -12.14 -9.34 3.18
CA TYR A 152 -10.84 -9.88 3.54
C TYR A 152 -9.76 -8.80 3.39
N TRP A 153 -9.08 -8.50 4.50
CA TRP A 153 -8.02 -7.51 4.54
C TRP A 153 -6.65 -8.13 4.20
N PHE A 154 -5.84 -7.45 3.40
CA PHE A 154 -4.46 -7.87 3.17
C PHE A 154 -3.49 -6.73 3.48
N GLU A 155 -2.42 -7.09 4.19
CA GLU A 155 -1.29 -6.21 4.45
C GLU A 155 -0.22 -6.33 3.34
N ASP A 156 0.68 -5.34 3.26
CA ASP A 156 1.74 -5.25 2.26
C ASP A 156 2.79 -6.36 2.41
N GLY A 157 3.03 -7.10 1.32
CA GLY A 157 4.19 -7.99 1.20
C GLY A 157 4.00 -9.15 0.22
N THR A 158 5.12 -9.74 -0.16
CA THR A 158 5.19 -10.80 -1.19
C THR A 158 5.92 -12.05 -0.73
N THR A 159 6.47 -12.05 0.49
CA THR A 159 7.41 -13.09 0.96
C THR A 159 6.89 -13.92 2.13
N SER A 160 5.65 -13.71 2.57
CA SER A 160 5.07 -14.46 3.69
C SER A 160 3.68 -14.99 3.35
N LYS A 161 3.28 -16.07 4.03
CA LYS A 161 1.91 -16.63 3.99
C LYS A 161 0.82 -15.64 4.45
N PHE A 162 1.23 -14.46 4.94
CA PHE A 162 0.39 -13.53 5.68
C PHE A 162 0.22 -12.18 4.96
N THR A 163 0.79 -12.02 3.77
CA THR A 163 0.69 -10.83 2.93
C THR A 163 0.14 -11.26 1.57
N GLY A 164 -1.00 -10.71 1.12
CA GLY A 164 -1.73 -11.32 -0.01
C GLY A 164 -1.41 -10.75 -1.39
N THR A 165 -1.00 -9.48 -1.46
CA THR A 165 -0.84 -8.73 -2.72
C THR A 165 0.01 -7.47 -2.49
N PRO A 166 0.77 -6.95 -3.49
CA PRO A 166 1.59 -5.76 -3.31
C PRO A 166 0.70 -4.51 -3.24
N THR A 167 0.74 -3.81 -2.11
CA THR A 167 -0.29 -2.78 -1.83
C THR A 167 -0.16 -1.53 -2.71
N ASN A 168 1.05 -1.14 -3.08
CA ASN A 168 1.30 0.08 -3.86
C ASN A 168 0.75 0.03 -5.28
N VAL A 169 0.75 -1.14 -5.92
CA VAL A 169 0.18 -1.30 -7.27
C VAL A 169 -1.31 -0.97 -7.23
N TRP A 170 -2.03 -1.40 -6.20
CA TRP A 170 -3.44 -1.05 -6.03
C TRP A 170 -3.67 0.43 -5.76
N GLY A 171 -2.72 1.12 -5.12
CA GLY A 171 -2.75 2.59 -4.99
C GLY A 171 -2.73 3.29 -6.36
N ILE A 172 -1.93 2.79 -7.29
CA ILE A 172 -1.88 3.30 -8.67
C ILE A 172 -3.17 2.93 -9.42
N LEU A 173 -3.59 1.65 -9.35
CA LEU A 173 -4.75 1.14 -10.06
C LEU A 173 -6.07 1.81 -9.63
N SER A 174 -6.15 2.23 -8.37
CA SER A 174 -7.29 2.95 -7.82
C SER A 174 -7.21 4.47 -7.99
N GLY A 175 -6.18 4.99 -8.66
CA GLY A 175 -6.07 6.43 -8.92
C GLY A 175 -5.75 7.28 -7.70
N ILE A 176 -5.23 6.69 -6.62
CA ILE A 176 -4.80 7.44 -5.44
C ILE A 176 -3.53 8.25 -5.73
N GLY A 177 -2.66 7.74 -6.61
CA GLY A 177 -1.42 8.40 -6.95
C GLY A 177 -0.66 7.69 -8.07
N GLU A 178 0.56 8.16 -8.31
CA GLU A 178 1.41 7.68 -9.39
C GLU A 178 2.67 6.97 -8.90
N TYR A 179 3.22 6.15 -9.80
CA TYR A 179 4.56 5.59 -9.68
C TYR A 179 5.63 6.69 -9.77
N THR A 180 6.70 6.55 -8.99
CA THR A 180 7.82 7.49 -8.99
C THR A 180 9.17 6.78 -8.96
N ARG A 181 10.28 7.54 -9.05
CA ARG A 181 11.65 7.02 -8.90
C ARG A 181 11.90 6.31 -7.57
N ILE A 182 11.15 6.70 -6.54
CA ILE A 182 11.29 6.14 -5.20
C ILE A 182 10.94 4.65 -5.23
N HIS A 183 11.70 3.87 -4.49
CA HIS A 183 11.47 2.44 -4.34
C HIS A 183 10.05 2.16 -3.80
N ASN A 184 9.16 1.72 -4.71
CA ASN A 184 7.81 1.19 -4.47
C ASN A 184 6.75 2.20 -3.98
N ALA A 185 7.10 3.47 -3.75
CA ALA A 185 6.15 4.43 -3.20
C ALA A 185 5.15 4.97 -4.22
N VAL A 186 3.89 5.11 -3.81
CA VAL A 186 2.88 5.88 -4.55
C VAL A 186 2.98 7.33 -4.10
N SER A 187 3.06 8.26 -5.05
CA SER A 187 2.99 9.69 -4.76
C SER A 187 1.61 10.22 -5.07
N GLN A 188 1.01 10.88 -4.09
CA GLN A 188 -0.30 11.52 -4.20
C GLN A 188 -0.15 12.97 -4.65
N PRO A 189 -1.05 13.49 -5.51
CA PRO A 189 -1.11 14.91 -5.82
C PRO A 189 -1.21 15.77 -4.56
N GLU A 190 -1.98 15.31 -3.57
CA GLU A 190 -2.29 16.03 -2.33
C GLU A 190 -1.15 16.00 -1.28
N GLY A 191 0.05 15.58 -1.68
CA GLY A 191 1.24 15.89 -0.90
C GLY A 191 1.74 14.75 -0.02
N GLU A 192 1.75 13.51 -0.51
CA GLU A 192 2.29 12.36 0.21
C GLU A 192 2.96 11.35 -0.73
N SER A 193 4.25 11.07 -0.52
CA SER A 193 4.92 9.90 -1.09
C SER A 193 5.28 8.93 0.04
N GLY A 194 4.79 7.70 -0.04
CA GLY A 194 4.98 6.73 1.05
C GLY A 194 4.77 5.28 0.61
N ASN A 195 4.73 4.36 1.58
CA ASN A 195 4.27 2.99 1.40
C ASN A 195 3.36 2.62 2.59
N PHE A 196 2.16 3.20 2.61
CA PHE A 196 1.19 3.01 3.70
C PHE A 196 -0.20 2.67 3.16
N ALA A 197 -0.24 1.92 2.06
CA ALA A 197 -1.48 1.38 1.54
C ALA A 197 -1.96 0.16 2.37
N SER A 198 -3.27 0.05 2.52
CA SER A 198 -3.99 -1.10 3.04
C SER A 198 -5.08 -1.46 2.03
N ILE A 199 -5.32 -2.75 1.82
CA ILE A 199 -6.33 -3.19 0.86
C ILE A 199 -7.30 -4.14 1.55
N LEU A 200 -8.58 -3.94 1.28
CA LEU A 200 -9.63 -4.86 1.66
C LEU A 200 -10.40 -5.27 0.41
N PHE A 201 -10.57 -6.57 0.21
CA PHE A 201 -11.42 -7.10 -0.86
C PHE A 201 -12.78 -7.47 -0.30
N THR A 202 -13.85 -7.17 -1.03
CA THR A 202 -15.23 -7.42 -0.60
C THR A 202 -16.14 -7.77 -1.76
N ASP A 203 -17.28 -8.38 -1.45
CA ASP A 203 -18.39 -8.60 -2.38
C ASP A 203 -19.43 -7.46 -2.36
N LEU A 204 -19.21 -6.40 -1.59
CA LEU A 204 -19.98 -5.15 -1.67
C LEU A 204 -19.73 -4.47 -3.03
N PRO A 205 -20.77 -4.22 -3.85
CA PRO A 205 -20.62 -3.50 -5.11
C PRO A 205 -20.09 -2.07 -4.89
N LEU A 206 -18.97 -1.75 -5.55
CA LEU A 206 -18.27 -0.48 -5.43
C LEU A 206 -17.84 0.01 -6.82
N PRO A 207 -17.76 1.34 -7.01
CA PRO A 207 -17.32 1.91 -8.28
C PRO A 207 -15.85 1.58 -8.51
N THR A 208 -15.40 1.60 -9.74
CA THR A 208 -13.96 1.51 -10.08
C THR A 208 -13.44 2.91 -10.34
N THR A 209 -12.48 3.37 -9.53
CA THR A 209 -11.72 4.59 -9.84
C THR A 209 -10.62 4.26 -10.85
N LYS A 210 -10.24 5.23 -11.68
CA LYS A 210 -9.26 5.05 -12.76
C LYS A 210 -7.89 5.54 -12.31
N PRO A 211 -6.78 4.95 -12.81
CA PRO A 211 -5.45 5.51 -12.66
C PRO A 211 -5.41 6.98 -13.10
N ILE A 212 -4.53 7.76 -12.45
CA ILE A 212 -4.34 9.18 -12.73
C ILE A 212 -2.98 9.44 -13.37
N ASP A 213 -2.87 10.59 -14.04
CA ASP A 213 -1.61 11.15 -14.52
C ASP A 213 -1.60 12.64 -14.15
N PHE A 214 -0.87 12.96 -13.08
CA PHE A 214 -0.54 14.30 -12.64
C PHE A 214 0.92 14.67 -12.97
N GLY A 215 1.66 13.85 -13.74
CA GLY A 215 3.02 14.12 -14.21
C GLY A 215 4.14 13.75 -13.24
N ALA A 216 3.89 12.86 -12.26
CA ALA A 216 4.90 12.49 -11.26
C ALA A 216 6.10 11.77 -11.87
N LEU A 217 5.84 10.88 -12.83
CA LEU A 217 6.89 10.13 -13.52
C LEU A 217 7.75 11.04 -14.39
N GLU A 218 7.15 12.00 -15.09
CA GLU A 218 7.91 12.97 -15.89
C GLU A 218 8.83 13.83 -15.02
N PHE A 219 8.34 14.29 -13.88
CA PHE A 219 9.16 15.01 -12.92
C PHE A 219 10.36 14.19 -12.43
N CYS A 220 10.15 12.89 -12.20
CA CYS A 220 11.20 11.98 -11.74
C CYS A 220 12.38 11.81 -12.73
N LYS A 221 12.20 12.17 -14.01
CA LYS A 221 13.25 12.07 -15.02
C LYS A 221 14.34 13.12 -14.88
N THR A 222 14.14 14.16 -14.09
CA THR A 222 15.16 15.19 -13.87
C THR A 222 15.42 15.52 -12.40
N CYS A 223 14.50 15.19 -11.48
CA CYS A 223 14.66 15.56 -10.07
C CYS A 223 15.77 14.75 -9.36
N GLY A 224 15.61 13.43 -9.23
CA GLY A 224 16.67 12.58 -8.64
C GLY A 224 16.95 12.70 -7.14
N ILE A 225 16.40 13.71 -6.43
CA ILE A 225 16.73 13.98 -5.00
C ILE A 225 16.63 12.76 -4.08
N CYS A 226 15.71 11.84 -4.37
CA CYS A 226 15.54 10.62 -3.60
C CYS A 226 16.75 9.67 -3.69
N ALA A 227 17.46 9.65 -4.83
CA ALA A 227 18.70 8.94 -5.03
C ALA A 227 19.84 9.59 -4.24
N ASP A 228 19.96 10.92 -4.30
CA ASP A 228 21.03 11.69 -3.64
C ASP A 228 21.01 11.51 -2.12
N VAL A 229 19.82 11.48 -1.52
CA VAL A 229 19.66 11.33 -0.06
C VAL A 229 19.65 9.87 0.39
N CYS A 230 19.66 8.90 -0.53
CA CYS A 230 19.56 7.49 -0.21
C CYS A 230 20.86 6.99 0.44
N PRO A 231 20.86 6.65 1.74
CA PRO A 231 22.09 6.26 2.42
C PRO A 231 22.57 4.85 2.03
N ALA A 232 21.73 4.10 1.32
CA ALA A 232 22.01 2.76 0.83
C ALA A 232 22.48 2.72 -0.63
N GLY A 233 22.44 3.86 -1.36
CA GLY A 233 22.67 3.85 -2.82
C GLY A 233 21.72 2.92 -3.57
N ALA A 234 20.50 2.73 -3.04
CA ALA A 234 19.56 1.73 -3.53
C ALA A 234 18.67 2.24 -4.67
N ILE A 235 18.62 3.54 -4.89
CA ILE A 235 17.78 4.19 -5.92
C ILE A 235 18.72 4.69 -7.03
N PRO A 236 18.45 4.36 -8.30
CA PRO A 236 19.30 4.80 -9.40
C PRO A 236 19.22 6.31 -9.59
N THR A 237 20.37 6.95 -9.87
CA THR A 237 20.41 8.38 -10.16
C THR A 237 19.75 8.70 -11.50
N VAL A 238 19.56 9.99 -11.78
CA VAL A 238 19.02 10.44 -13.07
C VAL A 238 20.00 10.14 -14.21
N GLU A 239 21.30 10.25 -13.95
CA GLU A 239 22.39 9.96 -14.90
C GLU A 239 22.47 8.47 -15.23
N GLU A 240 22.31 7.60 -14.23
CA GLU A 240 22.27 6.16 -14.44
C GLU A 240 21.01 5.75 -15.21
N TYR A 241 19.85 6.26 -14.79
CA TYR A 241 18.55 5.96 -15.40
C TYR A 241 17.64 7.18 -15.40
N ARG A 242 17.58 7.90 -16.53
CA ARG A 242 16.62 8.99 -16.73
C ARG A 242 15.18 8.46 -16.73
N GLU A 243 14.97 7.41 -17.52
CA GLU A 243 13.67 6.76 -17.76
C GLU A 243 13.58 5.41 -17.03
N PRO A 244 12.37 4.96 -16.64
CA PRO A 244 12.17 3.59 -16.20
C PRO A 244 12.39 2.61 -17.35
N THR A 245 12.79 1.38 -17.01
CA THR A 245 13.18 0.34 -17.97
C THR A 245 12.41 -0.96 -17.73
N TRP A 246 12.31 -1.77 -18.78
CA TRP A 246 11.88 -3.17 -18.71
C TRP A 246 13.00 -4.07 -18.19
N ASN A 247 14.25 -3.71 -18.46
CA ASN A 247 15.43 -4.51 -18.13
C ASN A 247 15.86 -4.22 -16.69
N ARG A 248 15.19 -4.88 -15.75
CA ARG A 248 15.47 -4.82 -14.31
C ARG A 248 15.76 -6.22 -13.79
N ALA A 249 16.58 -6.30 -12.75
CA ALA A 249 16.76 -7.55 -12.02
C ALA A 249 15.42 -8.00 -11.44
N THR A 250 15.04 -9.25 -11.70
CA THR A 250 13.91 -9.93 -11.06
C THR A 250 14.47 -10.93 -10.04
N GLY A 251 13.72 -11.22 -8.98
CA GLY A 251 14.17 -12.15 -7.96
C GLY A 251 13.58 -11.83 -6.59
N PRO A 252 14.06 -12.49 -5.52
CA PRO A 252 13.64 -12.19 -4.17
C PRO A 252 13.79 -10.68 -3.90
N TRP A 253 12.71 -10.03 -3.44
CA TRP A 253 12.65 -8.59 -3.16
C TRP A 253 12.66 -7.64 -4.37
N SER A 254 12.56 -8.15 -5.60
CA SER A 254 12.44 -7.34 -6.81
C SER A 254 11.15 -7.69 -7.56
N ALA A 255 10.43 -6.69 -8.04
CA ALA A 255 9.21 -6.90 -8.81
C ALA A 255 9.49 -7.61 -10.14
N SER A 256 8.43 -8.15 -10.75
CA SER A 256 8.48 -8.68 -12.12
C SER A 256 8.88 -7.59 -13.13
N ASN A 257 9.36 -8.02 -14.29
CA ASN A 257 9.69 -7.16 -15.44
C ASN A 257 8.53 -7.03 -16.44
N ASP A 258 7.31 -7.35 -16.02
CA ASP A 258 6.06 -7.21 -16.80
C ASP A 258 5.53 -5.76 -16.84
N HIS A 259 6.21 -4.83 -16.17
CA HIS A 259 5.98 -3.40 -16.22
C HIS A 259 7.32 -2.65 -16.28
N LYS A 260 7.29 -1.38 -16.74
CA LYS A 260 8.44 -0.49 -16.63
C LYS A 260 8.63 -0.07 -15.16
N GLY A 261 9.88 0.08 -14.75
CA GLY A 261 10.19 0.80 -13.52
C GLY A 261 11.66 1.16 -13.42
N TYR A 262 12.02 1.87 -12.37
CA TYR A 262 13.41 2.14 -12.05
C TYR A 262 14.07 0.88 -11.44
N PRO A 263 15.31 0.54 -11.81
CA PRO A 263 16.05 -0.61 -11.29
C PRO A 263 16.54 -0.38 -9.85
N ASN A 264 15.60 -0.16 -8.93
CA ASN A 264 15.86 -0.02 -7.50
C ASN A 264 16.45 -1.31 -6.93
N LYS A 265 17.48 -1.18 -6.09
CA LYS A 265 18.16 -2.29 -5.41
C LYS A 265 17.55 -2.50 -4.02
N SER A 266 16.37 -3.10 -3.98
CA SER A 266 15.60 -3.33 -2.75
C SER A 266 16.38 -4.00 -1.63
N ILE A 267 17.24 -4.95 -2.00
CA ILE A 267 18.09 -5.69 -1.06
C ILE A 267 19.10 -4.77 -0.36
N GLU A 268 19.63 -3.77 -1.04
CA GLU A 268 20.59 -2.82 -0.44
C GLU A 268 19.86 -1.86 0.51
N CYS A 269 18.64 -1.42 0.15
CA CYS A 269 17.78 -0.64 1.04
C CYS A 269 17.51 -1.37 2.36
N VAL A 270 17.13 -2.64 2.28
CA VAL A 270 16.80 -3.44 3.47
C VAL A 270 18.05 -3.83 4.27
N LYS A 271 19.18 -4.14 3.60
CA LYS A 271 20.47 -4.37 4.27
C LYS A 271 20.89 -3.15 5.08
N TRP A 272 20.89 -1.97 4.46
CA TRP A 272 21.23 -0.73 5.15
C TRP A 272 20.31 -0.49 6.35
N TYR A 273 18.99 -0.68 6.16
CA TYR A 273 18.02 -0.56 7.24
C TYR A 273 18.36 -1.50 8.41
N PHE A 274 18.55 -2.79 8.18
CA PHE A 274 18.87 -3.72 9.27
C PHE A 274 20.22 -3.43 9.93
N SER A 275 21.24 -3.07 9.15
CA SER A 275 22.58 -2.76 9.70
C SER A 275 22.62 -1.48 10.53
N ASN A 276 21.73 -0.51 10.25
CA ASN A 276 21.75 0.80 10.89
C ASN A 276 20.58 1.03 11.86
N ALA A 277 19.51 0.23 11.79
CA ALA A 277 18.35 0.34 12.67
C ALA A 277 18.40 -0.52 13.94
N ILE A 278 19.29 -1.53 13.97
CA ILE A 278 19.37 -2.52 15.06
C ILE A 278 20.31 -2.09 16.21
N THR A 279 21.03 -0.98 16.12
CA THR A 279 22.09 -0.64 17.09
C THR A 279 21.61 -0.12 18.46
N ALA A 280 20.32 -0.21 18.79
CA ALA A 280 19.85 -0.14 20.17
C ALA A 280 19.64 -1.56 20.76
N PHE A 281 20.75 -2.20 21.12
CA PHE A 281 20.92 -3.29 22.10
C PHE A 281 19.66 -4.09 22.55
N ALA A 282 19.08 -4.95 21.70
CA ALA A 282 18.27 -6.10 22.15
C ALA A 282 18.00 -7.11 21.00
N PRO A 283 18.47 -8.37 21.10
CA PRO A 283 18.29 -9.42 20.08
C PRO A 283 16.85 -9.97 19.95
N ALA A 284 15.87 -9.34 20.59
CA ALA A 284 14.46 -9.76 20.59
C ALA A 284 13.47 -8.64 20.21
N SER A 285 13.94 -7.42 19.97
CA SER A 285 13.07 -6.29 19.65
C SER A 285 12.82 -6.25 18.15
N ARG A 286 11.54 -6.22 17.74
CA ARG A 286 11.17 -5.83 16.36
C ARG A 286 11.85 -4.49 16.06
N PRO A 287 12.40 -4.28 14.86
CA PRO A 287 13.03 -2.99 14.55
C PRO A 287 11.94 -1.91 14.61
N VAL A 288 12.07 -0.96 15.54
CA VAL A 288 11.10 0.10 15.76
C VAL A 288 11.51 1.29 14.89
N GLY A 289 11.21 1.28 13.59
CA GLY A 289 11.77 2.30 12.69
C GLY A 289 11.39 2.19 11.22
N VAL A 290 11.60 3.28 10.47
CA VAL A 290 11.64 3.28 8.99
C VAL A 290 12.72 4.26 8.53
N CYS A 291 13.48 3.93 7.47
CA CYS A 291 14.50 4.86 6.94
C CYS A 291 13.85 6.09 6.28
N ARG A 292 12.94 5.86 5.32
CA ARG A 292 12.06 6.85 4.66
C ARG A 292 12.72 8.15 4.15
N ARG A 293 14.05 8.23 4.00
CA ARG A 293 14.72 9.47 3.56
C ARG A 293 14.28 9.90 2.17
N CYS A 294 14.18 8.95 1.23
CA CYS A 294 13.71 9.18 -0.14
C CYS A 294 12.30 9.78 -0.17
N ALA A 295 11.36 9.19 0.57
CA ALA A 295 9.99 9.68 0.67
C ALA A 295 9.90 11.02 1.43
N SER A 296 10.69 11.25 2.47
CA SER A 296 10.65 12.50 3.26
C SER A 296 11.24 13.71 2.52
N HIS A 297 12.23 13.48 1.65
CA HIS A 297 12.84 14.52 0.81
C HIS A 297 12.11 14.71 -0.52
N CYS A 298 11.22 13.81 -0.91
CA CYS A 298 10.43 13.97 -2.11
C CYS A 298 9.68 15.30 -2.13
N VAL A 299 9.73 16.00 -3.26
CA VAL A 299 8.99 17.24 -3.50
C VAL A 299 7.48 17.02 -3.34
N PHE A 300 6.98 15.87 -3.78
CA PHE A 300 5.58 15.48 -3.61
C PHE A 300 5.19 15.18 -2.16
N SER A 301 6.13 14.99 -1.23
CA SER A 301 5.79 14.83 0.20
C SER A 301 5.69 16.16 0.96
N LYS A 302 6.00 17.31 0.36
CA LYS A 302 5.96 18.60 1.04
C LYS A 302 4.51 19.08 1.24
N GLU A 303 4.22 19.63 2.43
CA GLU A 303 2.88 20.11 2.79
C GLU A 303 2.43 21.27 1.91
N HIS A 304 1.12 21.33 1.68
CA HIS A 304 0.44 22.42 0.97
C HIS A 304 0.23 23.67 1.83
N LYS A 305 1.06 23.89 2.86
CA LYS A 305 0.91 25.03 3.76
C LYS A 305 1.01 26.38 3.06
N ALA A 306 1.54 26.41 1.83
CA ALA A 306 1.48 27.56 0.95
C ALA A 306 0.77 27.15 -0.36
N TRP A 307 -0.20 27.94 -0.79
CA TRP A 307 -0.94 27.76 -2.07
C TRP A 307 0.01 27.67 -3.28
N ILE A 308 1.20 28.27 -3.18
CA ILE A 308 2.25 28.19 -4.20
C ILE A 308 2.74 26.75 -4.42
N HIS A 309 2.65 25.85 -3.43
CA HIS A 309 3.03 24.45 -3.60
C HIS A 309 2.07 23.68 -4.51
N GLU A 310 0.79 24.05 -4.58
CA GLU A 310 -0.18 23.46 -5.51
C GLU A 310 0.13 23.90 -6.95
N VAL A 311 0.40 25.20 -7.12
CA VAL A 311 0.80 25.78 -8.42
C VAL A 311 2.13 25.20 -8.88
N VAL A 312 3.12 25.12 -7.99
CA VAL A 312 4.43 24.55 -8.27
C VAL A 312 4.29 23.07 -8.63
N LYS A 313 3.57 22.25 -7.86
CA LYS A 313 3.40 20.82 -8.20
C LYS A 313 2.74 20.62 -9.56
N GLY A 314 1.68 21.38 -9.87
CA GLY A 314 1.02 21.31 -11.18
C GLY A 314 1.85 21.85 -12.35
N VAL A 315 2.65 22.89 -12.14
CA VAL A 315 3.54 23.45 -13.16
C VAL A 315 4.76 22.56 -13.37
N VAL A 316 5.39 22.10 -12.29
CA VAL A 316 6.60 21.26 -12.32
C VAL A 316 6.34 19.89 -12.92
N SER A 317 5.15 19.33 -12.68
CA SER A 317 4.78 18.05 -13.28
C SER A 317 4.50 18.12 -14.78
N THR A 318 4.26 19.33 -15.31
CA THR A 318 3.97 19.57 -16.74
C THR A 318 5.08 20.34 -17.46
N THR A 319 6.03 20.95 -16.73
CA THR A 319 7.02 21.92 -17.23
C THR A 319 8.42 21.56 -16.73
N SER A 320 9.08 20.63 -17.42
CA SER A 320 10.36 20.05 -16.98
C SER A 320 11.53 21.03 -16.87
N VAL A 321 11.46 22.19 -17.53
CA VAL A 321 12.50 23.24 -17.46
C VAL A 321 12.63 23.88 -16.07
N MET A 322 11.57 23.83 -15.26
CA MET A 322 11.57 24.40 -13.92
C MET A 322 12.13 23.44 -12.86
N ASN A 323 12.34 22.17 -13.20
CA ASN A 323 12.73 21.13 -12.26
C ASN A 323 14.06 21.41 -11.52
N PRO A 324 15.09 22.05 -12.11
CA PRO A 324 16.33 22.37 -11.40
C PRO A 324 16.18 23.40 -10.25
N PHE A 325 15.04 24.11 -10.17
CA PHE A 325 14.79 25.09 -9.11
C PHE A 325 14.17 24.50 -7.84
N PHE A 326 13.82 23.20 -7.85
CA PHE A 326 13.10 22.50 -6.77
C PHE A 326 13.85 21.26 -6.31
#